data_AF-A0A3G8XWM3-F1
#
_entry.id   AF-A0A3G8XWM3-F1
#
_cell.length_a   1.000
_cell.length_b   1.000
_cell.length_c   1.000
_cell.angle_alpha   90.00
_cell.angle_beta   90.00
_cell.angle_gamma   90.00
#
_symmetry.space_group_name_H-M   'P 1'
#
loop_
_entity.id
_entity.type
_entity.pdbx_description
1 polymer ?
#
loop_
_entity_poly.entity_id
_entity_poly.type
_entity_poly.pdbx_seq_one_letter_code
_entity_poly.pdbx_strand_id
1 'polypeptide(L)'
;MRKYLWFFFKFNFLAGEDFEPSLTLIADSDFHFKNYSFILASDKQLTENFGSSLGTGFVKEDDDDFYFLSFGLDYSLGERWAIFGEYYGYFNSTLSPEHGSDFGITYLASPRLQLDLSLGSTLRNISDQYFLSTGISYQFR
;
A
#
# COMPACT_ATOMS: atom_id res chain seq x y z
N MET A 1 -22.54 -11.63 -11.10
CA MET A 1 -21.74 -10.53 -10.53
C MET A 1 -22.35 -10.17 -9.18
N ARG A 2 -21.78 -10.66 -8.06
CA ARG A 2 -22.25 -10.27 -6.72
C ARG A 2 -21.63 -8.92 -6.40
N LYS A 3 -22.48 -7.92 -6.10
CA LYS A 3 -22.02 -6.62 -5.59
C LYS A 3 -21.73 -6.80 -4.11
N TYR A 4 -20.45 -6.87 -3.75
CA TYR A 4 -20.04 -6.75 -2.35
C TYR A 4 -20.01 -5.26 -2.00
N LEU A 5 -20.80 -4.88 -1.00
CA LEU A 5 -20.69 -3.57 -0.37
C LEU A 5 -19.63 -3.71 0.73
N TRP A 6 -18.75 -2.73 0.83
CA TRP A 6 -17.59 -2.75 1.73
C TRP A 6 -17.66 -1.59 2.72
N PHE A 7 -17.25 -1.85 3.96
CA PHE A 7 -16.97 -0.84 4.95
C PHE A 7 -15.47 -0.65 5.06
N PHE A 8 -15.05 0.60 5.17
CA PHE A 8 -13.66 0.98 5.36
C PHE A 8 -13.55 1.93 6.54
N PHE A 9 -12.55 1.69 7.38
CA PHE A 9 -12.23 2.49 8.54
C PHE A 9 -10.72 2.77 8.55
N LYS A 10 -10.35 4.04 8.71
CA LYS A 10 -8.96 4.46 8.87
C LYS A 10 -8.86 5.29 10.14
N PHE A 11 -7.99 4.89 11.06
CA PHE A 11 -7.79 5.55 12.33
C PHE A 11 -6.30 5.82 12.56
N ASN A 12 -5.93 7.10 12.61
CA ASN A 12 -4.56 7.50 12.85
C ASN A 12 -4.33 7.60 14.37
N PHE A 13 -3.48 6.73 14.91
CA PHE A 13 -3.02 6.80 16.30
C PHE A 13 -1.97 7.91 16.48
N LEU A 14 -1.06 7.99 15.51
CA LEU A 14 -0.01 9.00 15.44
C LEU A 14 -0.07 9.62 14.05
N ALA A 15 -0.16 10.94 13.98
CA ALA A 15 -0.19 11.65 12.70
C ALA A 15 1.15 11.53 11.95
N GLY A 16 2.26 11.37 12.68
CA GLY A 16 3.62 11.48 12.16
C GLY A 16 3.95 12.95 11.85
N GLU A 17 5.03 13.47 12.42
CA GLU A 17 5.54 14.81 12.15
C GLU A 17 7.07 14.77 12.05
N ASP A 18 7.65 15.60 11.18
CA ASP A 18 9.08 15.63 10.87
C ASP A 18 9.65 14.25 10.55
N PHE A 19 10.43 13.67 11.48
CA PHE A 19 11.08 12.36 11.37
C PHE A 19 10.45 11.30 12.28
N GLU A 20 9.31 11.61 12.92
CA GLU A 20 8.56 10.65 13.73
C GLU A 20 7.65 9.79 12.85
N PRO A 21 7.55 8.47 13.13
CA PRO A 21 6.68 7.61 12.35
C PRO A 21 5.20 7.96 12.57
N SER A 22 4.43 7.99 11.50
CA SER A 22 2.97 7.89 11.57
C SER A 22 2.59 6.48 12.03
N LEU A 23 1.40 6.34 12.60
CA LEU A 23 0.86 5.04 12.93
C LEU A 23 -0.65 5.04 12.72
N THR A 24 -1.10 4.16 11.82
CA THR A 24 -2.49 4.13 11.37
C THR A 24 -3.03 2.71 11.35
N LEU A 25 -4.21 2.51 11.94
CA LEU A 25 -5.01 1.32 11.70
C LEU A 25 -5.88 1.55 10.46
N ILE A 26 -5.79 0.62 9.52
CA ILE A 26 -6.68 0.49 8.38
C ILE A 26 -7.45 -0.80 8.60
N ALA A 27 -8.77 -0.74 8.57
CA ALA A 27 -9.62 -1.90 8.67
C ALA A 27 -10.70 -1.84 7.59
N ASP A 28 -10.98 -2.99 7.00
CA ASP A 28 -12.08 -3.14 6.06
C ASP A 28 -12.84 -4.44 6.30
N SER A 29 -14.08 -4.47 5.84
CA SER A 29 -14.90 -5.67 5.89
C SER A 29 -16.02 -5.60 4.86
N ASP A 30 -16.36 -6.75 4.29
CA ASP A 30 -17.63 -6.92 3.62
C ASP A 30 -18.78 -6.97 4.65
N PHE A 31 -20.02 -6.74 4.21
CA PHE A 31 -21.20 -6.73 5.10
C PHE A 31 -21.48 -8.08 5.78
N HIS A 32 -21.01 -9.18 5.20
CA HIS A 32 -21.25 -10.52 5.75
C HIS A 32 -20.13 -10.95 6.71
N PHE A 33 -19.10 -10.11 6.90
CA PHE A 33 -17.91 -10.41 7.68
C PHE A 33 -17.22 -11.72 7.25
N LYS A 34 -17.32 -12.04 5.96
CA LYS A 34 -16.59 -13.14 5.34
C LYS A 34 -15.17 -12.71 5.00
N ASN A 35 -15.03 -11.48 4.51
CA ASN A 35 -13.74 -10.91 4.14
C ASN A 35 -13.53 -9.65 4.97
N TYR A 36 -12.40 -9.58 5.65
CA TYR A 36 -12.04 -8.43 6.47
C TYR A 36 -10.53 -8.33 6.64
N SER A 37 -10.02 -7.12 6.82
CA SER A 37 -8.63 -6.91 7.17
C SER A 37 -8.47 -5.94 8.33
N PHE A 38 -7.35 -6.11 9.04
CA PHE A 38 -6.84 -5.18 10.05
C PHE A 38 -5.36 -5.01 9.79
N ILE A 39 -4.97 -3.86 9.25
CA ILE A 39 -3.61 -3.51 8.85
C ILE A 39 -3.15 -2.34 9.72
N LEU A 40 -2.03 -2.51 10.41
CA LEU A 40 -1.28 -1.43 11.00
C LEU A 40 -0.24 -0.95 9.99
N ALA A 41 -0.35 0.33 9.60
CA ALA A 41 0.57 0.98 8.69
C ALA A 41 1.36 2.06 9.43
N SER A 42 2.64 2.19 9.08
CA SER A 42 3.53 3.21 9.61
C SER A 42 4.38 3.79 8.49
N ASP A 43 4.40 5.11 8.39
CA ASP A 43 5.21 5.85 7.44
C ASP A 43 6.21 6.70 8.20
N LYS A 44 7.46 6.78 7.73
CA LYS A 44 8.50 7.55 8.40
C LYS A 44 9.37 8.25 7.37
N GLN A 45 9.46 9.57 7.49
CA GLN A 45 10.50 10.34 6.82
C GLN A 45 11.84 10.06 7.50
N LEU A 46 12.87 9.70 6.73
CA LEU A 46 14.21 9.39 7.24
C LEU A 46 15.19 10.55 6.98
N THR A 47 15.01 11.24 5.87
CA THR A 47 15.68 12.50 5.50
C THR A 47 14.69 13.36 4.72
N GLU A 48 14.97 14.62 4.41
CA GLU A 48 14.06 15.49 3.62
C GLU A 48 13.56 14.86 2.30
N ASN A 49 14.36 13.97 1.69
CA ASN A 49 14.06 13.37 0.39
C ASN A 49 13.90 11.85 0.44
N PHE A 50 14.00 11.19 1.59
CA PHE A 50 13.97 9.73 1.69
C PHE A 50 13.02 9.28 2.80
N GLY A 51 12.05 8.45 2.45
CA GLY A 51 11.06 7.89 3.36
C GLY A 51 11.05 6.36 3.34
N SER A 52 10.38 5.79 4.34
CA SER A 52 10.09 4.37 4.42
C SER A 52 8.68 4.14 4.94
N SER A 53 8.03 3.09 4.47
CA SER A 53 6.74 2.63 4.96
C SER A 53 6.80 1.17 5.40
N LEU A 54 5.95 0.81 6.35
CA LEU A 54 5.78 -0.56 6.84
C LEU A 54 4.29 -0.84 7.05
N GLY A 55 3.81 -1.94 6.48
CA GLY A 55 2.48 -2.47 6.73
C GLY A 55 2.55 -3.84 7.39
N THR A 56 1.71 -4.10 8.39
CA THR A 56 1.52 -5.46 8.91
C THR A 56 0.10 -5.66 9.37
N GLY A 57 -0.46 -6.85 9.14
CA GLY A 57 -1.84 -7.07 9.54
C GLY A 57 -2.34 -8.48 9.35
N PHE A 58 -3.62 -8.63 9.62
CA PHE A 58 -4.38 -9.84 9.37
C PHE A 58 -5.39 -9.58 8.25
N VAL A 59 -5.51 -10.52 7.32
CA VAL A 59 -6.43 -10.48 6.20
C VAL A 59 -7.19 -11.81 6.15
N LYS A 60 -8.51 -11.74 6.22
CA LYS A 60 -9.43 -12.85 5.98
C LYS A 60 -9.93 -12.75 4.55
N GLU A 61 -9.70 -13.79 3.75
CA GLU A 61 -10.24 -13.91 2.41
C GLU A 61 -10.88 -15.29 2.22
N ASP A 62 -12.19 -15.29 2.04
CA ASP A 62 -13.06 -16.47 2.01
C ASP A 62 -12.81 -17.41 3.21
N ASP A 63 -12.27 -18.61 2.97
CA ASP A 63 -12.00 -19.60 4.01
C ASP A 63 -10.56 -19.51 4.56
N ASP A 64 -9.71 -18.67 3.97
CA ASP A 64 -8.29 -18.57 4.29
C ASP A 64 -7.97 -17.34 5.16
N ASP A 65 -6.94 -17.50 5.99
CA ASP A 65 -6.40 -16.47 6.88
C ASP A 65 -4.98 -16.15 6.46
N PHE A 66 -4.66 -14.87 6.32
CA PHE A 66 -3.33 -14.42 5.95
C PHE A 66 -2.79 -13.41 6.94
N TYR A 67 -1.49 -13.53 7.23
CA TYR A 67 -0.71 -12.43 7.77
C TYR A 67 -0.11 -11.64 6.61
N PHE A 68 -0.35 -10.34 6.61
CA PHE A 68 0.19 -9.42 5.64
C PHE A 68 1.42 -8.72 6.19
N LEU A 69 2.43 -8.54 5.35
CA LEU A 69 3.59 -7.70 5.59
C LEU A 69 3.92 -6.91 4.33
N SER A 70 4.18 -5.61 4.45
CA SER A 70 4.79 -4.81 3.40
C SER A 70 5.89 -3.91 3.94
N PHE A 71 6.86 -3.60 3.09
CA PHE A 71 7.91 -2.66 3.35
C PHE A 71 8.19 -1.85 2.09
N GLY A 72 8.10 -0.53 2.21
CA GLY A 72 8.31 0.41 1.13
C GLY A 72 9.45 1.36 1.42
N LEU A 73 10.09 1.83 0.35
CA LEU A 73 11.03 2.93 0.35
C LEU A 73 10.64 3.92 -0.73
N ASP A 74 10.78 5.21 -0.44
CA ASP A 74 10.50 6.29 -1.37
C ASP A 74 11.64 7.32 -1.39
N TYR A 75 11.85 7.95 -2.55
CA TYR A 75 12.85 8.98 -2.71
C TYR A 75 12.37 10.11 -3.63
N SER A 76 12.49 11.35 -3.17
CA SER A 76 12.20 12.57 -3.92
C SER A 76 13.43 13.06 -4.69
N LEU A 77 13.32 13.07 -6.02
CA LEU A 77 14.32 13.54 -6.97
C LEU A 77 14.07 15.00 -7.33
N GLY A 78 14.55 15.90 -6.46
CA GLY A 78 14.28 17.33 -6.57
C GLY A 78 12.81 17.66 -6.29
N GLU A 79 12.32 18.76 -6.85
CA GLU A 79 10.98 19.29 -6.49
C GLU A 79 9.81 18.65 -7.25
N ARG A 80 10.07 17.83 -8.27
CA ARG A 80 9.01 17.40 -9.21
C ARG A 80 8.91 15.91 -9.43
N TRP A 81 9.91 15.14 -9.03
CA TRP A 81 9.93 13.70 -9.27
C TRP A 81 10.04 12.98 -7.94
N ALA A 82 9.31 11.89 -7.78
CA ALA A 82 9.58 10.92 -6.73
C ALA A 82 9.48 9.52 -7.30
N ILE A 83 10.21 8.60 -6.69
CA ILE A 83 10.15 7.17 -6.98
C ILE A 83 9.85 6.41 -5.70
N PHE A 84 9.22 5.26 -5.84
CA PHE A 84 9.06 4.34 -4.72
C PHE A 84 9.25 2.90 -5.20
N GLY A 85 9.55 2.03 -4.24
CA GLY A 85 9.44 0.59 -4.41
C GLY A 85 8.90 -0.05 -3.14
N GLU A 86 7.98 -1.00 -3.29
CA GLU A 86 7.43 -1.78 -2.19
C GLU A 86 7.68 -3.28 -2.43
N TYR A 87 7.96 -3.98 -1.35
CA TYR A 87 7.83 -5.43 -1.29
C TYR A 87 6.70 -5.78 -0.32
N TYR A 88 5.84 -6.72 -0.70
CA TYR A 88 4.76 -7.20 0.14
C TYR A 88 4.63 -8.72 0.08
N GLY A 89 3.97 -9.29 1.08
CA GLY A 89 3.65 -10.71 1.11
C GLY A 89 2.49 -11.08 2.00
N TYR A 90 1.85 -12.19 1.62
CA TYR A 90 0.75 -12.83 2.31
C TYR A 90 1.19 -14.22 2.78
N PHE A 91 1.07 -14.46 4.07
CA PHE A 91 1.53 -15.68 4.72
C PHE A 91 0.35 -16.41 5.35
N ASN A 92 0.14 -17.65 4.95
CA ASN A 92 -0.87 -18.55 5.51
C ASN A 92 -0.16 -19.79 6.09
N SER A 93 -0.79 -20.45 7.07
CA SER A 93 -0.20 -21.61 7.75
C SER A 93 -0.19 -22.90 6.92
N THR A 94 -1.01 -22.95 5.86
CA THR A 94 -1.25 -24.14 5.03
C THR A 94 -0.95 -23.93 3.54
N LEU A 95 -1.10 -22.70 3.05
CA LEU A 95 -0.80 -22.33 1.66
C LEU A 95 0.65 -21.86 1.51
N SER A 96 1.17 -21.93 0.28
CA SER A 96 2.48 -21.34 -0.02
C SER A 96 2.41 -19.82 0.11
N PRO A 97 3.43 -19.16 0.70
CA PRO A 97 3.42 -17.72 0.85
C PRO A 97 3.44 -17.05 -0.52
N GLU A 98 2.62 -16.01 -0.66
CA GLU A 98 2.62 -15.16 -1.84
C GLU A 98 3.47 -13.93 -1.56
N HIS A 99 4.28 -13.56 -2.54
CA HIS A 99 5.16 -12.41 -2.46
C HIS A 99 5.00 -11.58 -3.71
N GLY A 100 5.07 -10.27 -3.56
CA GLY A 100 5.05 -9.34 -4.67
C GLY A 100 5.95 -8.15 -4.41
N SER A 101 6.19 -7.42 -5.48
CA SER A 101 6.86 -6.13 -5.41
C SER A 101 6.30 -5.22 -6.47
N ASP A 102 6.23 -3.94 -6.16
CA ASP A 102 5.91 -2.90 -7.11
C ASP A 102 6.89 -1.73 -7.02
N PHE A 103 6.87 -0.94 -8.07
CA PHE A 103 7.69 0.24 -8.24
C PHE A 103 6.87 1.30 -8.95
N GLY A 104 7.10 2.54 -8.61
CA GLY A 104 6.45 3.64 -9.29
C GLY A 104 7.27 4.90 -9.33
N ILE A 105 6.83 5.77 -10.22
CA ILE A 105 7.36 7.11 -10.40
C ILE A 105 6.19 8.09 -10.44
N THR A 106 6.36 9.22 -9.76
CA THR A 106 5.40 10.32 -9.74
C THR A 106 6.05 11.57 -10.31
N TYR A 107 5.25 12.37 -11.01
CA TYR A 107 5.67 13.63 -11.62
C TYR A 107 4.69 14.76 -11.28
N LEU A 108 5.20 15.81 -10.62
CA LEU A 108 4.47 17.02 -10.33
C LEU A 108 4.49 17.96 -11.55
N ALA A 109 3.51 17.80 -12.43
CA ALA A 109 3.34 18.61 -13.64
C ALA A 109 3.04 20.09 -13.33
N SER A 110 2.39 20.35 -12.19
CA SER A 110 2.22 21.68 -11.60
C SER A 110 2.06 21.54 -10.08
N PRO A 111 2.15 22.63 -9.27
CA PRO A 111 1.99 22.55 -7.81
C PRO A 111 0.69 21.91 -7.30
N ARG A 112 -0.28 21.60 -8.16
CA ARG A 112 -1.54 20.92 -7.81
C ARG A 112 -1.91 19.76 -8.73
N LEU A 113 -1.03 19.39 -9.67
CA LEU A 113 -1.27 18.33 -10.63
C LEU A 113 -0.12 17.33 -10.61
N GLN A 114 -0.42 16.10 -10.24
CA GLN A 114 0.51 14.99 -10.21
C GLN A 114 0.07 13.90 -11.21
N LEU A 115 1.06 13.31 -11.87
CA LEU A 115 0.91 12.16 -12.76
C LEU A 115 1.71 11.00 -12.18
N ASP A 116 1.12 9.80 -12.20
CA ASP A 116 1.72 8.61 -11.59
C ASP A 116 1.80 7.48 -12.62
N LEU A 117 2.87 6.70 -12.53
CA LEU A 117 3.03 5.43 -13.24
C LEU A 117 3.57 4.41 -12.25
N SER A 118 2.92 3.26 -12.12
CA SER A 118 3.40 2.16 -11.31
C SER A 118 3.27 0.83 -12.02
N LEU A 119 4.15 -0.10 -11.68
CA LEU A 119 4.17 -1.45 -12.20
C LEU A 119 4.58 -2.40 -11.09
N GLY A 120 4.07 -3.62 -11.14
CA GLY A 120 4.41 -4.62 -10.14
C GLY A 120 4.08 -6.02 -10.59
N SER A 121 4.52 -6.97 -9.78
CA SER A 121 4.35 -8.41 -10.04
C SER A 121 4.23 -9.17 -8.74
N THR A 122 3.45 -10.24 -8.75
CA THR A 122 3.69 -11.36 -7.84
C THR A 122 5.00 -12.04 -8.25
N LEU A 123 5.96 -12.16 -7.34
CA LEU A 123 7.30 -12.72 -7.60
C LEU A 123 7.30 -14.25 -7.70
N ARG A 124 6.28 -14.91 -7.12
CA ARG A 124 6.19 -16.37 -7.12
C ARG A 124 4.74 -16.84 -7.14
N ASN A 125 4.21 -17.08 -8.33
CA ASN A 125 2.96 -17.83 -8.52
C ASN A 125 3.04 -18.69 -9.80
N ILE A 126 2.12 -19.65 -9.99
CA ILE A 126 2.04 -20.52 -11.19
C ILE A 126 1.66 -19.72 -12.46
N SER A 127 1.17 -18.50 -12.27
CA SER A 127 0.89 -17.51 -13.30
C SER A 127 1.48 -16.18 -12.84
N ASP A 128 2.53 -15.70 -13.50
CA ASP A 128 3.05 -14.36 -13.22
C ASP A 128 1.95 -13.33 -13.49
N GLN A 129 1.45 -12.69 -12.43
CA GLN A 129 0.49 -11.60 -12.55
C GLN A 129 1.25 -10.28 -12.49
N TYR A 130 1.32 -9.61 -13.64
CA TYR A 130 1.88 -8.27 -13.76
C TYR A 130 0.76 -7.24 -13.81
N PHE A 131 0.99 -6.08 -13.22
CA PHE A 131 0.13 -4.93 -13.44
C PHE A 131 0.94 -3.73 -13.94
N LEU A 132 0.25 -2.86 -14.67
CA LEU A 132 0.68 -1.52 -15.04
C LEU A 132 -0.47 -0.58 -14.71
N SER A 133 -0.18 0.46 -13.95
CA SER A 133 -1.15 1.45 -13.51
C SER A 133 -0.66 2.86 -13.82
N THR A 134 -1.59 3.75 -14.14
CA THR A 134 -1.34 5.17 -14.36
C THR A 134 -2.40 5.98 -13.63
N GLY A 135 -1.96 7.06 -12.99
CA GLY A 135 -2.80 7.92 -12.14
C GLY A 135 -2.68 9.39 -12.50
N ILE A 136 -3.72 10.14 -12.18
CA ILE A 136 -3.74 11.60 -12.22
C ILE A 136 -4.40 12.10 -10.93
N SER A 137 -3.71 12.97 -10.22
CA SER A 137 -4.18 13.55 -8.97
C SER A 137 -4.21 15.08 -9.07
N TYR A 138 -5.34 15.68 -8.72
CA TYR A 138 -5.51 17.14 -8.71
C TYR A 138 -6.05 17.65 -7.39
N GLN A 139 -5.38 18.63 -6.80
CA GLN A 139 -5.82 19.27 -5.56
C GLN A 139 -6.74 20.46 -5.86
N PHE A 140 -8.05 20.28 -5.63
CA PHE A 140 -9.04 21.35 -5.72
C PHE A 140 -8.94 22.31 -4.52
N ARG A 141 -9.31 23.58 -4.74
CA ARG A 141 -9.48 24.59 -3.69
C ARG A 141 -10.95 24.77 -3.37
#